data_AF-A0A6I4WAP3-F1
#
_entry.id   AF-A0A6I4WAP3-F1
#
_cell.length_a   1.000
_cell.length_b   1.000
_cell.length_c   1.000
_cell.angle_alpha   90.00
_cell.angle_beta   90.00
_cell.angle_gamma   90.00
#
_symmetry.space_group_name_H-M   'P 1'
#
loop_
_entity.id
_entity.type
_entity.pdbx_description
1 polymer ?
#
loop_
_entity_poly.entity_id
_entity_poly.type
_entity_poly.pdbx_seq_one_letter_code
_entity_poly.pdbx_strand_id
1 'polypeptide(L)'
;MSAARSTPSLFLPGLRDVYAAYAREAERLPALPGALQAEVAVSERLGALEAAAPHKAGRRAALGDLITSLRAAGTPGARVFLLALAAIGPVEGRSAAAKAAASLPGVAVPDWAADLGRVTPGTVWLIQEGPLDGDRLVCEFRYPDGADLHALAVRLGYGDKPAEVVVVGDVPALMNAARQAMQAELCVVQPYPAAEVGRRLRAALDPDGTFPDEAYGALAVARQRAAALPER
;
A
#
# COMPACT_ATOMS: atom_id res chain seq x y z
N MET A 1 39.95 -12.51 -11.90
CA MET A 1 40.05 -11.40 -10.92
C MET A 1 38.63 -11.02 -10.51
N SER A 2 38.19 -11.49 -9.34
CA SER A 2 36.84 -11.25 -8.85
C SER A 2 36.79 -9.87 -8.21
N ALA A 3 36.04 -8.94 -8.79
CA ALA A 3 35.76 -7.66 -8.15
C ALA A 3 34.96 -7.94 -6.88
N ALA A 4 35.58 -7.74 -5.72
CA ALA A 4 34.86 -7.71 -4.45
C ALA A 4 33.82 -6.59 -4.56
N ARG A 5 32.54 -6.94 -4.75
CA ARG A 5 31.45 -5.97 -4.69
C ARG A 5 31.47 -5.39 -3.29
N SER A 6 31.92 -4.15 -3.16
CA SER A 6 31.89 -3.41 -1.90
C SER A 6 30.45 -3.43 -1.38
N THR A 7 30.25 -4.02 -0.21
CA THR A 7 28.96 -4.04 0.46
C THR A 7 28.50 -2.60 0.65
N PRO A 8 27.26 -2.24 0.24
CA PRO A 8 26.79 -0.87 0.41
C PRO A 8 26.88 -0.46 1.88
N SER A 9 27.34 0.77 2.12
CA SER A 9 27.30 1.37 3.46
C SER A 9 25.83 1.63 3.81
N LEU A 10 25.34 0.96 4.84
CA LEU A 10 23.97 1.08 5.36
C LEU A 10 23.98 2.00 6.58
N PHE A 11 22.95 2.83 6.73
CA PHE A 11 22.77 3.68 7.91
C PHE A 11 22.38 2.88 9.15
N LEU A 12 21.63 1.78 8.97
CA LEU A 12 21.19 0.85 9.99
C LEU A 12 21.73 -0.56 9.67
N PRO A 13 23.04 -0.79 9.85
CA PRO A 13 23.68 -2.04 9.46
C PRO A 13 23.15 -3.27 10.22
N GLY A 14 22.56 -3.08 11.40
CA GLY A 14 21.92 -4.15 12.18
C GLY A 14 20.66 -4.74 11.53
N LEU A 15 20.07 -4.06 10.54
CA LEU A 15 18.89 -4.53 9.79
C LEU A 15 19.26 -5.22 8.47
N ARG A 16 20.55 -5.44 8.20
CA ARG A 16 21.04 -6.02 6.94
C ARG A 16 20.33 -7.33 6.58
N ASP A 17 20.14 -8.23 7.55
CA ASP A 17 19.52 -9.53 7.30
C ASP A 17 18.02 -9.39 6.98
N VAL A 18 17.35 -8.39 7.55
CA VAL A 18 15.96 -8.04 7.24
C VAL A 18 15.85 -7.54 5.79
N TYR A 19 16.73 -6.62 5.37
CA TYR A 19 16.73 -6.13 3.99
C TYR A 19 17.06 -7.23 2.98
N ALA A 20 18.01 -8.11 3.32
CA ALA A 20 18.34 -9.26 2.49
C ALA A 20 17.18 -10.27 2.42
N ALA A 21 16.42 -10.46 3.50
CA ALA A 21 15.20 -11.26 3.49
C ALA A 21 14.15 -10.66 2.56
N TYR A 22 13.88 -9.35 2.65
CA TYR A 22 12.94 -8.69 1.74
C TYR A 22 13.37 -8.77 0.28
N ALA A 23 14.66 -8.64 -0.02
CA ALA A 23 15.18 -8.80 -1.38
C ALA A 23 14.98 -10.24 -1.91
N ARG A 24 15.17 -11.27 -1.08
CA ARG A 24 14.89 -12.66 -1.46
C ARG A 24 13.40 -12.92 -1.66
N GLU A 25 12.57 -12.42 -0.74
CA GLU A 25 11.11 -12.55 -0.84
C GLU A 25 10.56 -11.83 -2.07
N ALA A 26 11.19 -10.74 -2.49
CA ALA A 26 10.79 -9.97 -3.67
C ALA A 26 10.85 -10.80 -4.96
N GLU A 27 11.63 -11.88 -5.02
CA GLU A 27 11.71 -12.75 -6.21
C GLU A 27 10.38 -13.39 -6.60
N ARG A 28 9.41 -13.47 -5.68
CA ARG A 28 8.05 -13.93 -6.00
C ARG A 28 7.21 -12.89 -6.72
N LEU A 29 7.55 -11.60 -6.63
CA LEU A 29 6.72 -10.51 -7.13
C LEU A 29 6.44 -10.60 -8.64
N PRO A 30 7.41 -10.92 -9.51
CA PRO A 30 7.14 -11.02 -10.94
C PRO A 30 6.17 -12.14 -11.33
N ALA A 31 6.01 -13.15 -10.47
CA ALA A 31 5.10 -14.27 -10.67
C ALA A 31 3.67 -13.99 -10.15
N LEU A 32 3.44 -12.82 -9.55
CA LEU A 32 2.10 -12.44 -9.09
C LEU A 32 1.19 -12.12 -10.29
N PRO A 33 -0.13 -12.33 -10.14
CA PRO A 33 -1.08 -12.23 -11.25
C PRO A 33 -1.29 -10.80 -11.75
N GLY A 34 -1.04 -9.78 -10.93
CA GLY A 34 -1.26 -8.39 -11.31
C GLY A 34 -0.70 -7.36 -10.34
N ALA A 35 -0.91 -6.09 -10.69
CA ALA A 35 -0.41 -4.93 -9.95
C ALA A 35 -0.95 -4.88 -8.52
N LEU A 36 -2.22 -5.24 -8.29
CA LEU A 36 -2.84 -5.22 -6.97
C LEU A 36 -2.10 -6.13 -5.98
N GLN A 37 -1.84 -7.37 -6.37
CA GLN A 37 -1.20 -8.35 -5.49
C GLN A 37 0.25 -7.94 -5.19
N ALA A 38 0.94 -7.34 -6.16
CA ALA A 38 2.29 -6.81 -5.96
C ALA A 38 2.29 -5.60 -5.01
N GLU A 39 1.34 -4.67 -5.16
CA GLU A 39 1.18 -3.52 -4.27
C GLU A 39 0.84 -3.95 -2.83
N VAL A 40 -0.07 -4.90 -2.65
CA VAL A 40 -0.40 -5.44 -1.31
C VAL A 40 0.82 -6.11 -0.69
N ALA A 41 1.51 -6.99 -1.44
CA ALA A 41 2.70 -7.67 -0.95
C ALA A 41 3.82 -6.70 -0.53
N VAL A 42 4.02 -5.61 -1.27
CA VAL A 42 5.01 -4.56 -0.93
C VAL A 42 4.52 -3.72 0.24
N SER A 43 3.23 -3.36 0.28
CA SER A 43 2.62 -2.63 1.38
C SER A 43 2.78 -3.37 2.71
N GLU A 44 2.64 -4.70 2.74
CA GLU A 44 2.89 -5.51 3.94
C GLU A 44 4.31 -5.31 4.48
N ARG A 45 5.32 -5.33 3.61
CA ARG A 45 6.73 -5.16 4.03
C ARG A 45 7.02 -3.74 4.48
N LEU A 46 6.45 -2.75 3.80
CA LEU A 46 6.56 -1.35 4.21
C LEU A 46 5.86 -1.10 5.56
N GLY A 47 4.70 -1.73 5.77
CA GLY A 47 3.95 -1.71 7.02
C GLY A 47 4.73 -2.32 8.17
N ALA A 48 5.34 -3.49 7.97
CA ALA A 48 6.20 -4.12 8.97
C ALA A 48 7.41 -3.25 9.35
N LEU A 49 8.01 -2.57 8.36
CA LEU A 49 9.10 -1.63 8.60
C LEU A 49 8.64 -0.39 9.37
N GLU A 50 7.44 0.12 9.05
CA GLU A 50 6.84 1.28 9.72
C GLU A 50 6.44 0.97 11.16
N ALA A 51 5.80 -0.16 11.42
CA ALA A 51 5.39 -0.62 12.75
C ALA A 51 6.58 -0.86 13.68
N ALA A 52 7.69 -1.37 13.14
CA ALA A 52 8.92 -1.62 13.90
C ALA A 52 9.78 -0.37 14.14
N ALA A 53 9.47 0.76 13.49
CA ALA A 53 10.31 1.95 13.57
C ALA A 53 10.00 2.77 14.83
N PRO A 54 10.97 3.00 15.74
CA PRO A 54 10.72 3.72 16.98
C PRO A 54 10.48 5.23 16.79
N HIS A 55 10.94 5.79 15.67
CA HIS A 55 10.75 7.20 15.33
C HIS A 55 10.92 7.45 13.82
N LYS A 56 10.42 8.60 13.35
CA LYS A 56 10.40 9.02 11.94
C LYS A 56 11.77 8.99 11.25
N ALA A 57 12.82 9.43 11.95
CA ALA A 57 14.17 9.43 11.39
C ALA A 57 14.70 7.99 11.14
N GLY A 58 14.40 7.05 12.04
CA GLY A 58 14.77 5.64 11.89
C GLY A 58 14.02 4.99 10.74
N ARG A 59 12.71 5.26 10.64
CA ARG A 59 11.87 4.82 9.50
C ARG A 59 12.44 5.28 8.16
N ARG A 60 12.84 6.56 8.06
CA ARG A 60 13.43 7.13 6.85
C ARG A 60 14.78 6.48 6.51
N ALA A 61 15.65 6.29 7.50
CA ALA A 61 16.93 5.62 7.30
C ALA A 61 16.72 4.17 6.82
N ALA A 62 15.79 3.45 7.43
CA ALA A 62 15.48 2.08 7.08
C ALA A 62 14.92 1.94 5.65
N LEU A 63 14.07 2.88 5.23
CA LEU A 63 13.57 2.96 3.86
C LEU A 63 14.70 3.19 2.85
N GLY A 64 15.64 4.09 3.17
CA GLY A 64 16.82 4.35 2.32
C GLY A 64 17.75 3.14 2.19
N ASP A 65 17.99 2.44 3.28
CA ASP A 65 18.78 1.21 3.30
C ASP A 65 18.10 0.06 2.54
N LEU A 66 16.78 -0.07 2.65
CA LEU A 66 16.00 -1.04 1.88
C LEU A 66 16.12 -0.77 0.37
N ILE A 67 15.94 0.49 -0.07
CA ILE A 67 16.12 0.88 -1.48
C ILE A 67 17.53 0.54 -1.96
N THR A 68 18.55 0.84 -1.14
CA THR A 68 19.95 0.55 -1.45
C THR A 68 20.20 -0.95 -1.57
N SER A 69 19.62 -1.75 -0.67
CA SER A 69 19.76 -3.21 -0.66
C SER A 69 19.05 -3.87 -1.84
N LEU A 70 17.83 -3.43 -2.17
CA LEU A 70 17.09 -3.91 -3.35
C LEU A 70 17.84 -3.58 -4.64
N ARG A 71 18.35 -2.35 -4.77
CA ARG A 71 19.18 -1.96 -5.93
C ARG A 71 20.42 -2.84 -6.05
N ALA A 72 21.09 -3.12 -4.94
CA ALA A 72 22.29 -3.96 -4.92
C ALA A 72 22.00 -5.43 -5.26
N ALA A 73 20.82 -5.94 -4.91
CA ALA A 73 20.37 -7.27 -5.28
C ALA A 73 20.23 -7.41 -6.81
N GLY A 74 19.68 -6.39 -7.48
CA GLY A 74 19.67 -6.29 -8.95
C GLY A 74 18.87 -7.39 -9.65
N THR A 75 17.91 -8.00 -8.95
CA THR A 75 17.08 -9.09 -9.46
C THR A 75 15.74 -8.57 -10.04
N PRO A 76 15.01 -9.38 -10.83
CA PRO A 76 13.68 -9.03 -11.32
C PRO A 76 12.71 -8.67 -10.18
N GLY A 77 12.71 -9.46 -9.11
CA GLY A 77 11.91 -9.20 -7.93
C GLY A 77 12.25 -7.87 -7.27
N ALA A 78 13.54 -7.58 -7.09
CA ALA A 78 13.97 -6.33 -6.51
C ALA A 78 13.59 -5.12 -7.38
N ARG A 79 13.67 -5.24 -8.72
CA ARG A 79 13.22 -4.17 -9.62
C ARG A 79 11.70 -3.94 -9.51
N VAL A 80 10.89 -4.98 -9.48
CA VAL A 80 9.43 -4.88 -9.27
C VAL A 80 9.11 -4.25 -7.91
N PHE A 81 9.81 -4.65 -6.84
CA PHE A 81 9.65 -4.03 -5.51
C PHE A 81 9.92 -2.53 -5.56
N LEU A 82 11.04 -2.11 -6.17
CA LEU A 82 11.40 -0.70 -6.29
C LEU A 82 10.36 0.11 -7.10
N LEU A 83 9.80 -0.47 -8.16
CA LEU A 83 8.72 0.15 -8.94
C LEU A 83 7.44 0.31 -8.10
N ALA A 84 7.04 -0.73 -7.36
CA ALA A 84 5.89 -0.65 -6.47
C ALA A 84 6.11 0.37 -5.33
N LEU A 85 7.30 0.39 -4.73
CA LEU A 85 7.67 1.40 -3.73
C LEU A 85 7.61 2.82 -4.31
N ALA A 86 8.06 3.01 -5.55
CA ALA A 86 7.96 4.29 -6.24
C ALA A 86 6.50 4.72 -6.47
N ALA A 87 5.59 3.76 -6.71
CA ALA A 87 4.18 4.02 -6.96
C ALA A 87 3.36 4.27 -5.69
N ILE A 88 3.48 3.40 -4.68
CA ILE A 88 2.60 3.41 -3.49
C ILE A 88 3.32 3.75 -2.18
N GLY A 89 4.65 3.72 -2.14
CA GLY A 89 5.42 3.88 -0.89
C GLY A 89 5.33 5.27 -0.26
N PRO A 90 6.04 5.50 0.86
CA PRO A 90 6.12 6.82 1.50
C PRO A 90 6.69 7.88 0.55
N VAL A 91 6.15 9.09 0.58
CA VAL A 91 6.48 10.18 -0.36
C VAL A 91 7.98 10.45 -0.39
N GLU A 92 8.65 10.41 0.76
CA GLU A 92 10.10 10.63 0.90
C GLU A 92 10.96 9.58 0.18
N GLY A 93 10.43 8.36 -0.05
CA GLY A 93 11.16 7.26 -0.69
C GLY A 93 10.88 7.10 -2.18
N ARG A 94 9.76 7.64 -2.68
CA ARG A 94 9.29 7.35 -4.06
C ARG A 94 10.30 7.71 -5.14
N SER A 95 10.86 8.92 -5.07
CA SER A 95 11.84 9.40 -6.05
C SER A 95 13.13 8.58 -6.04
N ALA A 96 13.62 8.21 -4.85
CA ALA A 96 14.81 7.39 -4.69
C ALA A 96 14.59 5.96 -5.23
N ALA A 97 13.44 5.36 -4.95
CA ALA A 97 13.09 4.04 -5.47
C ALA A 97 12.93 4.04 -7.00
N ALA A 98 12.30 5.06 -7.57
CA ALA A 98 12.18 5.21 -9.02
C ALA A 98 13.56 5.28 -9.69
N LYS A 99 14.48 6.09 -9.15
CA LYS A 99 15.87 6.17 -9.65
C LYS A 99 16.61 4.84 -9.50
N ALA A 100 16.43 4.14 -8.37
CA ALA A 100 17.04 2.84 -8.15
C ALA A 100 16.52 1.79 -9.16
N ALA A 101 15.22 1.73 -9.40
CA ALA A 101 14.61 0.85 -10.41
C ALA A 101 15.14 1.17 -11.83
N ALA A 102 15.24 2.46 -12.18
CA ALA A 102 15.76 2.91 -13.47
C ALA A 102 17.25 2.58 -13.66
N SER A 103 18.01 2.44 -12.58
CA SER A 103 19.43 2.06 -12.61
C SER A 103 19.69 0.57 -12.86
N LEU A 104 18.64 -0.23 -13.07
CA LEU A 104 18.70 -1.67 -13.39
C LEU A 104 18.23 -1.94 -14.84
N PRO A 105 18.88 -1.35 -15.87
CA PRO A 105 18.52 -1.62 -17.25
C PRO A 105 18.81 -3.08 -17.59
N GLY A 106 17.89 -3.73 -18.31
CA GLY A 106 18.02 -5.14 -18.73
C GLY A 106 17.41 -6.18 -17.77
N VAL A 107 16.98 -5.79 -16.58
CA VAL A 107 16.26 -6.68 -15.66
C VAL A 107 14.78 -6.72 -16.03
N ALA A 108 14.26 -7.81 -16.58
CA ALA A 108 12.87 -7.89 -17.02
C ALA A 108 11.87 -7.61 -15.88
N VAL A 109 10.73 -7.02 -16.23
CA VAL A 109 9.56 -6.84 -15.35
C VAL A 109 8.31 -7.29 -16.09
N PRO A 110 7.26 -7.76 -15.37
CA PRO A 110 5.99 -8.10 -16.01
C PRO A 110 5.29 -6.87 -16.63
N ASP A 111 4.44 -7.10 -17.62
CA ASP A 111 3.73 -6.03 -18.33
C ASP A 111 2.83 -5.20 -17.38
N TRP A 112 2.15 -5.86 -16.43
CA TRP A 112 1.31 -5.20 -15.43
C TRP A 112 2.10 -4.26 -14.50
N ALA A 113 3.43 -4.31 -14.48
CA ALA A 113 4.23 -3.39 -13.68
C ALA A 113 4.06 -1.93 -14.13
N ALA A 114 3.63 -1.69 -15.37
CA ALA A 114 3.31 -0.36 -15.89
C ALA A 114 2.04 0.25 -15.25
N ASP A 115 1.23 -0.56 -14.58
CA ASP A 115 -0.04 -0.16 -13.98
C ASP A 115 0.05 0.14 -12.49
N LEU A 116 1.21 -0.12 -11.86
CA LEU A 116 1.45 0.11 -10.44
C LEU A 116 1.08 1.54 -10.03
N GLY A 117 0.17 1.65 -9.06
CA GLY A 117 -0.38 2.90 -8.53
C GLY A 117 -1.29 3.68 -9.49
N ARG A 118 -1.51 3.21 -10.73
CA ARG A 118 -2.33 3.91 -11.73
C ARG A 118 -3.79 3.48 -11.63
N VAL A 119 -4.43 3.90 -10.55
CA VAL A 119 -5.84 3.59 -10.33
C VAL A 119 -6.75 4.77 -10.62
N THR A 120 -7.96 4.45 -11.06
CA THR A 120 -9.08 5.41 -11.15
C THR A 120 -10.10 5.07 -10.05
N PRO A 121 -10.53 6.04 -9.23
CA PRO A 121 -11.58 5.80 -8.24
C PRO A 121 -12.93 5.54 -8.92
N GLY A 122 -13.69 4.62 -8.34
CA GLY A 122 -15.06 4.28 -8.73
C GLY A 122 -16.08 4.75 -7.70
N THR A 123 -17.06 3.89 -7.42
CA THR A 123 -18.12 4.20 -6.45
C THR A 123 -17.58 4.27 -5.03
N VAL A 124 -18.14 5.16 -4.23
CA VAL A 124 -17.82 5.31 -2.82
C VAL A 124 -19.07 5.14 -1.97
N TRP A 125 -18.96 4.32 -0.94
CA TRP A 125 -20.04 3.96 -0.03
C TRP A 125 -19.67 4.31 1.40
N LEU A 126 -20.65 4.81 2.14
CA LEU A 126 -20.62 4.89 3.59
C LEU A 126 -21.50 3.75 4.14
N ILE A 127 -20.92 2.91 4.98
CA ILE A 127 -21.58 1.84 5.70
C ILE A 127 -21.57 2.18 7.19
N GLN A 128 -22.73 2.18 7.82
CA GLN A 128 -22.90 2.45 9.25
C GLN A 128 -23.65 1.28 9.90
N GLU A 129 -22.97 0.52 10.77
CA GLU A 129 -23.53 -0.68 11.43
C GLU A 129 -24.29 -0.35 12.73
N GLY A 130 -23.93 0.77 13.36
CA GLY A 130 -24.60 1.24 14.57
C GLY A 130 -24.06 2.59 15.02
N PRO A 131 -24.73 3.29 15.97
CA PRO A 131 -24.34 4.62 16.40
C PRO A 131 -22.93 4.69 17.04
N LEU A 132 -22.41 3.55 17.50
CA LEU A 132 -21.13 3.45 18.22
C LEU A 132 -20.01 2.77 17.41
N ASP A 133 -20.34 2.14 16.28
CA ASP A 133 -19.40 1.33 15.49
C ASP A 133 -18.55 2.16 14.51
N GLY A 134 -18.83 3.46 14.45
CA GLY A 134 -18.17 4.41 13.58
C GLY A 134 -18.58 4.28 12.12
N ASP A 135 -17.86 5.00 11.26
CA ASP A 135 -18.12 5.01 9.82
C ASP A 135 -17.20 4.01 9.13
N ARG A 136 -17.76 3.14 8.28
CA ARG A 136 -16.96 2.34 7.34
C ARG A 136 -17.05 2.96 5.95
N LEU A 137 -15.93 3.49 5.48
CA LEU A 137 -15.78 4.07 4.14
C LEU A 137 -15.27 2.99 3.19
N VAL A 138 -16.00 2.72 2.11
CA VAL A 138 -15.61 1.75 1.06
C VAL A 138 -15.45 2.49 -0.26
N CYS A 139 -14.26 2.48 -0.83
CA CYS A 139 -13.93 3.15 -2.09
C CYS A 139 -13.49 2.14 -3.13
N GLU A 140 -14.19 2.05 -4.26
CA GLU A 140 -13.81 1.21 -5.38
C GLU A 140 -12.68 1.83 -6.19
N PHE A 141 -11.85 0.98 -6.79
CA PHE A 141 -10.77 1.37 -7.69
C PHE A 141 -10.64 0.35 -8.83
N ARG A 142 -10.17 0.84 -9.97
CA ARG A 142 -9.79 0.02 -11.13
C ARG A 142 -8.44 0.45 -11.65
N TYR A 143 -7.69 -0.49 -12.19
CA TYR A 143 -6.49 -0.23 -12.97
C TYR A 143 -6.87 0.23 -14.40
N PRO A 144 -5.90 0.61 -15.26
CA PRO A 144 -6.18 1.00 -16.63
C PRO A 144 -7.03 -0.04 -17.38
N ASP A 145 -7.78 0.42 -18.37
CA ASP A 145 -8.75 -0.40 -19.14
C ASP A 145 -9.87 -1.05 -18.30
N GLY A 146 -10.04 -0.60 -17.05
CA GLY A 146 -11.09 -1.06 -16.15
C GLY A 146 -10.78 -2.40 -15.46
N ALA A 147 -9.55 -2.89 -15.59
CA ALA A 147 -9.09 -4.15 -15.01
C ALA A 147 -9.06 -4.13 -13.47
N ASP A 148 -9.04 -5.32 -12.87
CA ASP A 148 -8.81 -5.58 -11.44
C ASP A 148 -9.62 -4.66 -10.50
N LEU A 149 -10.96 -4.81 -10.52
CA LEU A 149 -11.84 -4.15 -9.56
C LEU A 149 -11.45 -4.56 -8.14
N HIS A 150 -11.13 -3.57 -7.32
CA HIS A 150 -10.84 -3.74 -5.90
C HIS A 150 -11.40 -2.56 -5.11
N ALA A 151 -11.40 -2.66 -3.79
CA ALA A 151 -11.80 -1.56 -2.93
C ALA A 151 -10.83 -1.34 -1.77
N LEU A 152 -10.79 -0.12 -1.27
CA LEU A 152 -10.26 0.21 0.05
C LEU A 152 -11.44 0.33 1.02
N ALA A 153 -11.45 -0.49 2.06
CA ALA A 153 -12.40 -0.39 3.16
C ALA A 153 -11.68 0.10 4.43
N VAL A 154 -12.12 1.22 4.98
CA VAL A 154 -11.54 1.80 6.20
C VAL A 154 -12.66 2.00 7.22
N ARG A 155 -12.49 1.43 8.42
CA ARG A 155 -13.36 1.72 9.56
C ARG A 155 -12.75 2.84 10.37
N LEU A 156 -13.52 3.92 10.56
CA LEU A 156 -13.16 5.08 11.36
C LEU A 156 -13.96 5.04 12.67
N GLY A 157 -13.27 4.89 13.79
CA GLY A 157 -13.86 4.98 15.11
C GLY A 157 -13.97 6.43 15.61
N TYR A 158 -14.08 6.58 16.93
CA TYR A 158 -14.19 7.91 17.57
C TYR A 158 -13.04 8.85 17.18
N GLY A 159 -13.40 10.06 16.72
CA GLY A 159 -12.46 11.08 16.27
C GLY A 159 -11.79 10.78 14.93
N ASP A 160 -12.46 10.00 14.05
CA ASP A 160 -11.95 9.57 12.74
C ASP A 160 -10.63 8.80 12.80
N LYS A 161 -10.38 8.11 13.92
CA LYS A 161 -9.20 7.23 14.04
C LYS A 161 -9.44 5.91 13.32
N PRO A 162 -8.53 5.45 12.45
CA PRO A 162 -8.66 4.14 11.82
C PRO A 162 -8.66 3.01 12.85
N ALA A 163 -9.73 2.23 12.86
CA ALA A 163 -9.85 0.99 13.61
C ALA A 163 -9.55 -0.24 12.73
N GLU A 164 -9.70 -0.10 11.41
CA GLU A 164 -9.49 -1.18 10.45
C GLU A 164 -9.14 -0.58 9.08
N VAL A 165 -8.19 -1.19 8.37
CA VAL A 165 -7.80 -0.80 7.00
C VAL A 165 -7.62 -2.06 6.17
N VAL A 166 -8.47 -2.27 5.17
CA VAL A 166 -8.50 -3.50 4.36
C VAL A 166 -8.50 -3.16 2.88
N VAL A 167 -7.65 -3.85 2.13
CA VAL A 167 -7.72 -3.90 0.66
C VAL A 167 -8.57 -5.11 0.28
N VAL A 168 -9.68 -4.86 -0.42
CA VAL A 168 -10.68 -5.87 -0.78
C VAL A 168 -10.53 -6.22 -2.26
N GLY A 169 -10.14 -7.46 -2.55
CA GLY A 169 -10.03 -7.98 -3.92
C GLY A 169 -11.34 -8.51 -4.50
N ASP A 170 -12.31 -8.90 -3.65
CA ASP A 170 -13.64 -9.38 -4.07
C ASP A 170 -14.72 -8.37 -3.64
N VAL A 171 -14.83 -7.29 -4.42
CA VAL A 171 -15.82 -6.24 -4.20
C VAL A 171 -17.27 -6.78 -4.30
N PRO A 172 -17.62 -7.65 -5.28
CA PRO A 172 -18.95 -8.26 -5.31
C PRO A 172 -19.31 -9.01 -4.03
N ALA A 173 -18.40 -9.81 -3.47
CA ALA A 173 -18.66 -10.51 -2.20
C ALA A 173 -18.86 -9.53 -1.04
N LEU A 174 -18.02 -8.49 -0.92
CA LEU A 174 -18.18 -7.43 0.08
C LEU A 174 -19.57 -6.77 -0.02
N MET A 175 -19.96 -6.36 -1.23
CA MET A 175 -21.24 -5.67 -1.43
C MET A 175 -22.45 -6.59 -1.24
N ASN A 176 -22.31 -7.89 -1.52
CA ASN A 176 -23.33 -8.89 -1.20
C ASN A 176 -23.49 -9.06 0.32
N ALA A 177 -22.39 -9.12 1.08
CA ALA A 177 -22.43 -9.17 2.54
C ALA A 177 -23.06 -7.90 3.14
N ALA A 178 -22.69 -6.72 2.62
CA ALA A 178 -23.29 -5.44 3.04
C ALA A 178 -24.81 -5.41 2.77
N ARG A 179 -25.26 -5.94 1.62
CA ARG A 179 -26.69 -6.04 1.30
C ARG A 179 -27.43 -6.99 2.25
N GLN A 180 -26.83 -8.13 2.61
CA GLN A 180 -27.41 -9.07 3.57
C GLN A 180 -27.52 -8.43 4.97
N ALA A 181 -26.48 -7.73 5.42
CA ALA A 181 -26.51 -7.00 6.69
C ALA A 181 -27.58 -5.91 6.70
N MET A 182 -27.75 -5.17 5.60
CA MET A 182 -28.81 -4.17 5.45
C MET A 182 -30.21 -4.79 5.50
N GLN A 183 -30.42 -5.96 4.87
CA GLN A 183 -31.70 -6.69 4.93
C GLN A 183 -32.02 -7.22 6.33
N ALA A 184 -31.00 -7.48 7.13
CA ALA A 184 -31.12 -7.87 8.54
C ALA A 184 -31.19 -6.67 9.49
N GLU A 185 -31.30 -5.44 8.96
CA GLU A 185 -31.34 -4.19 9.74
C GLU A 185 -30.08 -3.97 10.62
N LEU A 186 -28.95 -4.56 10.22
CA LEU A 186 -27.67 -4.46 10.93
C LEU A 186 -26.78 -3.32 10.44
N CYS A 187 -27.11 -2.70 9.30
CA CYS A 187 -26.39 -1.54 8.81
C CYS A 187 -27.21 -0.70 7.82
N VAL A 188 -26.77 0.53 7.62
CA VAL A 188 -27.18 1.41 6.52
C VAL A 188 -26.04 1.49 5.52
N VAL A 189 -26.35 1.33 4.24
CA VAL A 189 -25.41 1.51 3.12
C VAL A 189 -25.91 2.64 2.24
N GLN A 190 -25.08 3.65 2.02
CA GLN A 190 -25.45 4.80 1.18
C GLN A 190 -24.28 5.27 0.31
N PRO A 191 -24.54 5.75 -0.93
CA PRO A 191 -23.53 6.45 -1.70
C PRO A 191 -23.01 7.65 -0.91
N TYR A 192 -21.72 7.94 -1.03
CA TYR A 192 -21.09 9.04 -0.30
C TYR A 192 -20.13 9.83 -1.21
N PRO A 193 -20.02 11.17 -1.06
CA PRO A 193 -19.21 11.97 -1.96
C PRO A 193 -17.73 11.58 -1.92
N ALA A 194 -17.16 11.21 -3.07
CA ALA A 194 -15.77 10.76 -3.17
C ALA A 194 -14.76 11.81 -2.68
N ALA A 195 -15.03 13.10 -2.91
CA ALA A 195 -14.16 14.18 -2.44
C ALA A 195 -14.14 14.31 -0.90
N GLU A 196 -15.30 14.12 -0.27
CA GLU A 196 -15.43 14.11 1.19
C GLU A 196 -14.67 12.93 1.80
N VAL A 197 -14.81 11.74 1.22
CA VAL A 197 -14.05 10.56 1.64
C VAL A 197 -12.56 10.73 1.42
N GLY A 198 -12.15 11.29 0.29
CA GLY A 198 -10.76 11.60 0.02
C GLY A 198 -10.15 12.50 1.10
N ARG A 199 -10.88 13.53 1.55
CA ARG A 199 -10.45 14.40 2.64
C ARG A 199 -10.33 13.64 3.97
N ARG A 200 -11.36 12.89 4.36
CA ARG A 200 -11.38 12.14 5.62
C ARG A 200 -10.29 11.08 5.67
N LEU A 201 -10.12 10.29 4.61
CA LEU A 201 -9.09 9.26 4.55
C LEU A 201 -7.67 9.83 4.55
N ARG A 202 -7.41 10.93 3.85
CA ARG A 202 -6.09 11.59 3.89
C ARG A 202 -5.73 12.10 5.29
N ALA A 203 -6.72 12.62 6.03
CA ALA A 203 -6.51 13.04 7.42
C ALA A 203 -6.33 11.84 8.36
N ALA A 204 -7.15 10.80 8.22
CA ALA A 204 -7.11 9.62 9.07
C ALA A 204 -5.87 8.74 8.86
N LEU A 205 -5.32 8.71 7.64
CA LEU A 205 -4.16 7.90 7.25
C LEU A 205 -2.83 8.68 7.30
N ASP A 206 -2.76 9.72 8.13
CA ASP A 206 -1.58 10.58 8.27
C ASP A 206 -0.31 9.75 8.58
N PRO A 207 0.85 10.02 7.93
CA PRO A 207 2.09 9.29 8.15
C PRO A 207 2.69 9.35 9.56
N ASP A 208 2.24 10.31 10.37
CA ASP A 208 2.63 10.48 11.77
C ASP A 208 1.52 10.02 12.74
N GLY A 209 0.43 9.42 12.21
CA GLY A 209 -0.64 8.81 12.99
C GLY A 209 -0.25 7.48 13.65
N THR A 210 -1.10 7.03 14.58
CA THR A 210 -1.00 5.70 15.20
C THR A 210 -2.10 4.80 14.66
N PHE A 211 -1.76 3.56 14.36
CA PHE A 211 -2.66 2.58 13.74
C PHE A 211 -2.67 1.28 14.54
N PRO A 212 -3.77 0.50 14.48
CA PRO A 212 -3.78 -0.88 14.93
C PRO A 212 -2.73 -1.71 14.18
N ASP A 213 -2.19 -2.74 14.84
CA ASP A 213 -1.11 -3.57 14.28
C ASP A 213 -1.52 -4.20 12.94
N GLU A 214 -2.78 -4.63 12.82
CA GLU A 214 -3.33 -5.26 11.62
C GLU A 214 -3.45 -4.29 10.44
N ALA A 215 -3.53 -2.98 10.69
CA ALA A 215 -3.70 -1.98 9.64
C ALA A 215 -2.40 -1.68 8.89
N TYR A 216 -1.23 -1.83 9.54
CA TYR A 216 0.06 -1.42 8.98
C TYR A 216 0.33 -2.03 7.60
N GLY A 217 -0.03 -3.30 7.41
CA GLY A 217 0.21 -4.00 6.15
C GLY A 217 -0.53 -3.38 4.95
N ALA A 218 -1.63 -2.66 5.17
CA ALA A 218 -2.41 -2.02 4.12
C ALA A 218 -2.08 -0.52 3.92
N LEU A 219 -1.30 0.10 4.80
CA LEU A 219 -1.17 1.57 4.84
C LEU A 219 -0.59 2.20 3.58
N ALA A 220 0.39 1.57 2.92
CA ALA A 220 0.99 2.13 1.71
C ALA A 220 -0.04 2.18 0.57
N VAL A 221 -0.77 1.08 0.36
CA VAL A 221 -1.89 1.05 -0.59
C VAL A 221 -2.97 2.05 -0.17
N ALA A 222 -3.41 2.02 1.09
CA ALA A 222 -4.50 2.87 1.58
C ALA A 222 -4.20 4.36 1.39
N ARG A 223 -2.99 4.81 1.72
CA ARG A 223 -2.55 6.20 1.52
C ARG A 223 -2.50 6.57 0.04
N GLN A 224 -2.02 5.67 -0.82
CA GLN A 224 -2.02 5.93 -2.26
C GLN A 224 -3.45 6.02 -2.82
N ARG A 225 -4.35 5.13 -2.42
CA ARG A 225 -5.76 5.14 -2.81
C ARG A 225 -6.49 6.38 -2.31
N ALA A 226 -6.25 6.79 -1.06
CA ALA A 226 -6.77 8.04 -0.53
C ALA A 226 -6.29 9.28 -1.29
N ALA A 227 -5.05 9.26 -1.79
CA ALA A 227 -4.49 10.33 -2.63
C ALA A 227 -5.04 10.32 -4.07
N ALA A 228 -5.59 9.21 -4.55
CA ALA A 228 -6.21 9.09 -5.88
C ALA A 228 -7.68 9.58 -5.92
N LEU A 229 -8.30 9.78 -4.76
CA LEU A 229 -9.66 10.34 -4.66
C LEU A 229 -9.65 11.85 -5.00
N PRO A 230 -10.75 12.38 -5.56
CA PRO A 230 -10.84 13.79 -5.92
C PRO A 230 -10.71 14.72 -4.70
N GLU A 231 -10.24 15.95 -4.93
CA GLU A 231 -10.12 16.96 -3.88
C GLU A 231 -11.34 17.89 -3.78
N ARG A 232 -12.17 17.94 -4.83
CA ARG A 232 -13.34 18.82 -4.97
C ARG A 232 -14.47 18.10 -5.68
#